data_AF-A0A967IA04-F1
#
_entry.id   AF-A0A967IA04-F1
#
_cell.length_a   1.000
_cell.length_b   1.000
_cell.length_c   1.000
_cell.angle_alpha   90.00
_cell.angle_beta   90.00
_cell.angle_gamma   90.00
#
_symmetry.space_group_name_H-M   'P 1'
#
loop_
_entity.id
_entity.type
_entity.pdbx_description
1 polymer ?
#
loop_
_entity_poly.entity_id
_entity_poly.type
_entity_poly.pdbx_seq_one_letter_code
_entity_poly.pdbx_strand_id
1 'polypeptide(L)'
;ADEAQAAGIDIDARKLEEILGVPVIPTTAVKNIGIKEVYGAIGLARAGKEHPEVEAEVHKLLDRIDSHPEALMVLEGDDTVAKRHDVEALNERERIYLLRRQRVNEAVEQVVTRKEKSARLRDLLGQLCLHPASGLLILLGVLWGCYQLIGVWVAGDIVGLTEETIMQGHWEPWIRDLVGGYVAEGSALGQVLIGEFGVLTMTITYLLGLLLPLVVGFYVALSILEDSGYLPRLATFVDRLMTAIGLNGRAVIPVILGFGCVQLGTITTRILGSKRERTIATSILNFAIPCSAQLGVIIGMLAAVGIKLTLTYVLVIFLSLAVLGTILNRAIPGESSSLLIDLPPMRLPRIGNVIRKTGVRAYF
;
A
#
# COMPACT_ATOMS: atom_id res chain seq x y z
N ALA A 1 7.01 -20.17 3.98
CA ALA A 1 6.91 -21.58 3.54
C ALA A 1 5.49 -21.94 3.06
N ASP A 2 4.43 -21.47 3.75
CA ASP A 2 3.04 -21.73 3.38
C ASP A 2 2.65 -21.28 1.96
N GLU A 3 3.11 -20.10 1.52
CA GLU A 3 2.82 -19.61 0.15
C GLU A 3 3.52 -20.45 -0.93
N ALA A 4 4.78 -20.86 -0.73
CA ALA A 4 5.49 -21.76 -1.63
C ALA A 4 4.74 -23.09 -1.78
N GLN A 5 4.35 -23.71 -0.65
CA GLN A 5 3.59 -24.96 -0.65
C GLN A 5 2.20 -24.78 -1.31
N ALA A 6 1.58 -23.61 -1.14
CA ALA A 6 0.33 -23.26 -1.82
C ALA A 6 0.52 -23.06 -3.33
N ALA A 7 1.67 -22.55 -3.78
CA ALA A 7 2.04 -22.46 -5.19
C ALA A 7 2.49 -23.81 -5.79
N GLY A 8 2.46 -24.91 -5.01
CA GLY A 8 2.96 -26.21 -5.45
C GLY A 8 4.49 -26.29 -5.52
N ILE A 9 5.17 -25.31 -4.93
CA ILE A 9 6.62 -25.23 -4.81
C ILE A 9 7.02 -25.90 -3.50
N ASP A 10 7.69 -27.04 -3.60
CA ASP A 10 8.30 -27.73 -2.48
C ASP A 10 9.78 -27.39 -2.44
N ILE A 11 10.29 -27.00 -1.27
CA ILE A 11 11.68 -26.57 -1.08
C ILE A 11 12.30 -27.50 -0.04
N ASP A 12 13.32 -28.25 -0.45
CA ASP A 12 14.08 -29.09 0.47
C ASP A 12 15.00 -28.25 1.37
N ALA A 13 14.52 -27.90 2.56
CA ALA A 13 15.27 -27.08 3.51
C ALA A 13 16.60 -27.71 3.93
N ARG A 14 16.68 -29.05 4.04
CA ARG A 14 17.91 -29.74 4.46
C ARG A 14 18.97 -29.64 3.37
N LYS A 15 18.58 -29.91 2.13
CA LYS A 15 19.49 -29.78 0.99
C LYS A 15 19.93 -28.33 0.78
N LEU A 16 19.04 -27.36 1.03
CA LEU A 16 19.40 -25.94 0.97
C LEU A 16 20.41 -25.55 2.06
N GLU A 17 20.25 -26.07 3.28
CA GLU A 17 21.21 -25.91 4.38
C GLU A 17 22.59 -26.48 4.02
N GLU A 18 22.64 -27.66 3.38
CA GLU A 18 23.91 -28.25 2.91
C GLU A 18 24.61 -27.39 1.85
N ILE A 19 23.86 -26.84 0.89
CA ILE A 19 24.38 -26.00 -0.21
C ILE A 19 24.84 -24.62 0.30
N LEU A 20 24.06 -23.99 1.18
CA LEU A 20 24.38 -22.66 1.71
C LEU A 20 25.39 -22.74 2.87
N GLY A 21 25.47 -23.87 3.57
CA GLY A 21 26.33 -24.04 4.74
C GLY A 21 25.82 -23.35 6.00
N VAL A 22 24.61 -22.78 6.00
CA VAL A 22 23.98 -22.12 7.16
C VAL A 22 22.65 -22.78 7.50
N PRO A 23 22.21 -22.77 8.77
CA PRO A 23 20.92 -23.34 9.16
C PRO A 23 19.76 -22.75 8.34
N VAL A 24 18.96 -23.62 7.72
CA VAL A 24 17.78 -23.20 6.95
C VAL A 24 16.53 -23.71 7.63
N ILE A 25 15.76 -22.79 8.21
CA ILE A 25 14.55 -23.13 8.97
C ILE A 25 13.33 -22.65 8.19
N PRO A 26 12.44 -23.56 7.73
CA PRO A 26 11.22 -23.16 7.04
C PRO A 26 10.26 -22.51 8.04
N THR A 27 9.96 -21.23 7.84
CA THR A 27 9.07 -20.49 8.71
C THR A 27 7.75 -20.10 8.03
N THR A 28 6.72 -19.95 8.85
CA THR A 28 5.47 -19.26 8.50
C THR A 28 5.12 -18.30 9.63
N ALA A 29 5.60 -17.06 9.53
CA ALA A 29 5.46 -16.05 10.58
C ALA A 29 4.01 -15.83 11.03
N VAL A 30 3.06 -15.78 10.08
CA VAL A 30 1.64 -15.54 10.38
C VAL A 30 0.99 -16.69 11.15
N LYS A 31 1.55 -17.91 11.08
CA LYS A 31 1.09 -19.08 11.84
C LYS A 31 1.98 -19.35 13.06
N ASN A 32 2.97 -18.50 13.31
CA ASN A 32 4.00 -18.69 14.33
C ASN A 32 4.73 -20.04 14.24
N ILE A 33 4.89 -20.57 13.02
CA ILE A 33 5.58 -21.85 12.75
C ILE A 33 7.04 -21.54 12.42
N GLY A 34 7.98 -22.29 13.00
CA GLY A 34 9.42 -22.15 12.75
C GLY A 34 10.09 -21.00 13.52
N ILE A 35 9.32 -20.16 14.21
CA ILE A 35 9.84 -18.95 14.87
C ILE A 35 10.68 -19.31 16.11
N LYS A 36 10.24 -20.28 16.91
CA LYS A 36 10.99 -20.73 18.10
C LYS A 36 12.30 -21.40 17.69
N GLU A 37 12.26 -22.18 16.61
CA GLU A 37 13.41 -22.84 16.03
C GLU A 37 14.42 -21.80 15.51
N VAL A 38 13.95 -20.74 14.83
CA VAL A 38 14.82 -19.63 14.41
C VAL A 38 15.48 -18.97 15.62
N TYR A 39 14.73 -18.65 16.68
CA TYR A 39 15.32 -18.05 17.89
C TYR A 39 16.38 -18.97 18.52
N GLY A 40 16.12 -20.28 18.58
CA GLY A 40 17.10 -21.26 19.08
C GLY A 40 18.35 -21.38 18.21
N ALA A 41 18.23 -21.11 16.90
CA ALA A 41 19.33 -21.22 15.95
C ALA A 41 20.17 -19.94 15.80
N ILE A 42 19.79 -18.82 16.44
CA ILE A 42 20.57 -17.56 16.37
C ILE A 42 22.03 -17.79 16.79
N GLY A 43 22.27 -18.61 17.81
CA GLY A 43 23.63 -18.95 18.26
C GLY A 43 24.45 -19.79 17.29
N LEU A 44 23.82 -20.35 16.24
CA LEU A 44 24.48 -21.13 15.19
C LEU A 44 24.81 -20.28 13.94
N ALA A 45 24.59 -18.98 13.99
CA ALA A 45 24.88 -18.07 12.90
C ALA A 45 26.37 -18.13 12.52
N ARG A 46 26.65 -18.36 11.24
CA ARG A 46 27.99 -18.48 10.68
C ARG A 46 28.00 -17.98 9.24
N ALA A 47 29.18 -17.71 8.70
CA ALA A 47 29.34 -17.41 7.29
C ALA A 47 28.87 -18.61 6.43
N GLY A 48 28.13 -18.32 5.36
CA GLY A 48 27.73 -19.33 4.40
C GLY A 48 28.88 -19.68 3.46
N LYS A 49 28.72 -20.79 2.73
CA LYS A 49 29.64 -21.15 1.64
C LYS A 49 29.57 -20.07 0.57
N GLU A 50 30.68 -19.69 -0.03
CA GLU A 50 30.75 -18.74 -1.15
C GLU A 50 30.96 -19.45 -2.49
N HIS A 51 30.91 -18.71 -3.60
CA HIS A 51 31.27 -19.28 -4.90
C HIS A 51 32.80 -19.41 -4.94
N PRO A 52 33.39 -20.58 -5.26
CA PRO A 52 34.82 -20.81 -5.14
C PRO A 52 35.69 -19.78 -5.88
N GLU A 53 35.26 -19.35 -7.06
CA GLU A 53 35.98 -18.29 -7.80
C GLU A 53 35.95 -16.93 -7.10
N VAL A 54 34.80 -16.55 -6.51
CA VAL A 54 34.68 -15.26 -5.81
C VAL A 54 35.52 -15.30 -4.53
N GLU A 55 35.46 -16.41 -3.80
CA GLU A 55 36.27 -16.64 -2.59
C GLU A 55 37.77 -16.57 -2.89
N ALA A 56 38.21 -17.15 -4.01
CA ALA A 56 39.61 -17.10 -4.43
C ALA A 56 40.08 -15.67 -4.78
N GLU A 57 39.24 -14.87 -5.46
CA GLU A 57 39.58 -13.47 -5.74
C GLU A 57 39.57 -12.60 -4.47
N VAL A 58 38.61 -12.82 -3.56
CA VAL A 58 38.58 -12.14 -2.26
C VAL A 58 39.84 -12.46 -1.47
N HIS A 59 40.28 -13.73 -1.45
CA HIS A 59 41.49 -14.15 -0.74
C HIS A 59 42.75 -13.40 -1.17
N LYS A 60 42.89 -13.05 -2.46
CA LYS A 60 44.03 -12.27 -2.96
C LYS A 60 44.10 -10.86 -2.39
N LEU A 61 42.97 -10.33 -1.92
CA LEU A 61 42.89 -9.00 -1.32
C LEU A 61 43.00 -9.02 0.20
N LEU A 62 42.85 -10.19 0.83
CA LEU A 62 42.92 -10.31 2.29
C LEU A 62 44.32 -9.98 2.86
N ASP A 63 45.37 -10.03 2.03
CA ASP A 63 46.71 -9.58 2.43
C ASP A 63 46.78 -8.06 2.66
N ARG A 64 45.85 -7.29 2.09
CA ARG A 64 45.79 -5.82 2.16
C ARG A 64 44.55 -5.30 2.89
N ILE A 65 43.50 -6.12 2.99
CA ILE A 65 42.21 -5.77 3.55
C ILE A 65 41.86 -6.83 4.59
N ASP A 66 41.93 -6.48 5.87
CA ASP A 66 41.70 -7.41 6.99
C ASP A 66 40.25 -7.93 7.10
N SER A 67 39.35 -7.43 6.24
CA SER A 67 37.90 -7.68 6.29
C SER A 67 37.38 -8.28 4.98
N HIS A 68 36.89 -9.51 5.05
CA HIS A 68 36.34 -10.23 3.90
C HIS A 68 35.18 -9.47 3.20
N PRO A 69 34.18 -8.91 3.90
CA PRO A 69 33.14 -8.11 3.26
C PRO A 69 33.69 -6.87 2.54
N GLU A 70 34.71 -6.23 3.10
CA GLU A 70 35.30 -5.03 2.49
C GLU A 70 36.13 -5.38 1.25
N ALA A 71 36.88 -6.48 1.28
CA ALA A 71 37.57 -7.00 0.10
C ALA A 71 36.59 -7.32 -1.04
N LEU A 72 35.45 -7.93 -0.72
CA LEU A 72 34.39 -8.17 -1.69
C LEU A 72 33.77 -6.87 -2.23
N MET A 73 33.56 -5.85 -1.39
CA MET A 73 33.07 -4.54 -1.85
C MET A 73 34.07 -3.84 -2.78
N VAL A 74 35.37 -3.96 -2.51
CA VAL A 74 36.43 -3.45 -3.41
C VAL A 74 36.42 -4.19 -4.75
N LEU A 75 36.19 -5.51 -4.76
CA LEU A 75 36.01 -6.30 -5.99
C LEU A 75 34.75 -5.95 -6.78
N GLU A 76 33.71 -5.46 -6.10
CA GLU A 76 32.48 -5.00 -6.74
C GLU A 76 32.56 -3.53 -7.19
N GLY A 77 33.70 -2.87 -7.04
CA GLY A 77 33.94 -1.51 -7.50
C GLY A 77 33.50 -0.41 -6.51
N ASP A 78 33.48 -0.67 -5.21
CA ASP A 78 33.18 0.36 -4.21
C ASP A 78 34.38 1.29 -3.98
N ASP A 79 34.35 2.46 -4.61
CA ASP A 79 35.37 3.50 -4.49
C ASP A 79 35.59 4.00 -3.05
N THR A 80 34.55 3.98 -2.21
CA THR A 80 34.63 4.49 -0.84
C THR A 80 35.37 3.51 0.06
N VAL A 81 35.09 2.22 -0.10
CA VAL A 81 35.82 1.16 0.60
C VAL A 81 37.25 1.06 0.08
N ALA A 82 37.45 1.16 -1.23
CA ALA A 82 38.77 1.08 -1.85
C ALA A 82 39.72 2.19 -1.35
N LYS A 83 39.23 3.44 -1.27
CA LYS A 83 39.98 4.57 -0.70
C LYS A 83 40.35 4.40 0.77
N ARG A 84 39.53 3.70 1.57
CA ARG A 84 39.81 3.45 3.00
C ARG A 84 41.01 2.53 3.20
N HIS A 85 41.26 1.64 2.25
CA HIS A 85 42.34 0.65 2.30
C HIS A 85 43.51 0.94 1.35
N ASP A 86 43.52 2.14 0.75
CA ASP A 86 44.55 2.57 -0.21
C ASP A 86 44.77 1.54 -1.35
N VAL A 87 43.66 1.01 -1.86
CA VAL A 87 43.59 0.05 -2.98
C VAL A 87 42.79 0.66 -4.13
N GLU A 88 43.08 0.22 -5.35
CA GLU A 88 42.23 0.54 -6.50
C GLU A 88 40.98 -0.34 -6.49
N ALA A 89 39.84 0.27 -6.82
CA ALA A 89 38.59 -0.45 -6.99
C ALA A 89 38.68 -1.36 -8.23
N LEU A 90 38.40 -2.64 -8.03
CA LEU A 90 38.35 -3.62 -9.12
C LEU A 90 36.90 -3.66 -9.62
N ASN A 91 36.70 -3.48 -10.92
CA ASN A 91 35.36 -3.28 -11.49
C ASN A 91 34.73 -4.62 -11.92
N GLU A 92 34.83 -5.66 -11.09
CA GLU A 92 34.39 -7.04 -11.39
C GLU A 92 32.91 -7.28 -11.04
N ARG A 93 32.14 -6.22 -10.77
CA ARG A 93 30.76 -6.28 -10.30
C ARG A 93 29.85 -7.14 -11.16
N GLU A 94 29.92 -6.96 -12.49
CA GLU A 94 29.08 -7.70 -13.43
C GLU A 94 29.41 -9.19 -13.41
N ARG A 95 30.70 -9.54 -13.39
CA ARG A 95 31.15 -10.92 -13.32
C ARG A 95 30.72 -11.58 -12.00
N ILE A 96 30.90 -10.91 -10.86
CA ILE A 96 30.48 -11.43 -9.55
C ILE A 96 28.95 -11.63 -9.51
N TYR A 97 28.20 -10.69 -10.08
CA TYR A 97 26.75 -10.82 -10.21
C TYR A 97 26.35 -12.07 -11.01
N LEU A 98 27.00 -12.32 -12.15
CA LEU A 98 26.75 -13.49 -12.99
C LEU A 98 27.06 -14.80 -12.25
N LEU A 99 28.21 -14.88 -11.57
CA LEU A 99 28.60 -16.06 -10.77
C LEU A 99 27.60 -16.34 -9.63
N ARG A 100 27.17 -15.30 -8.91
CA ARG A 100 26.13 -15.43 -7.88
C ARG A 100 24.81 -15.89 -8.47
N ARG A 101 24.40 -15.34 -9.62
CA ARG A 101 23.16 -15.71 -10.30
C ARG A 101 23.18 -17.16 -10.75
N GLN A 102 24.29 -17.61 -11.32
CA GLN A 102 24.50 -19.00 -11.73
C GLN A 102 24.37 -19.94 -10.53
N ARG A 103 25.09 -19.66 -9.43
CA ARG A 103 25.01 -20.45 -8.20
C ARG A 103 23.59 -20.53 -7.63
N VAL A 104 22.86 -19.41 -7.64
CA VAL A 104 21.45 -19.39 -7.21
C VAL A 104 20.59 -20.27 -8.10
N ASN A 105 20.78 -20.24 -9.42
CA ASN A 105 20.03 -21.09 -10.35
C ASN A 105 20.32 -22.58 -10.10
N GLU A 106 21.59 -22.95 -9.93
CA GLU A 106 22.00 -24.32 -9.62
C GLU A 106 21.42 -24.81 -8.28
N ALA A 107 21.44 -23.96 -7.24
CA ALA A 107 20.83 -24.28 -5.95
C ALA A 107 19.31 -24.47 -6.07
N VAL A 108 18.64 -23.59 -6.82
CA VAL A 108 17.20 -23.66 -7.06
C VAL A 108 16.82 -24.95 -7.80
N GLU A 109 17.55 -25.31 -8.86
CA GLU A 109 17.31 -26.53 -9.62
C GLU A 109 17.42 -27.80 -8.76
N GLN A 110 18.36 -27.81 -7.82
CA GLN A 110 18.58 -28.95 -6.94
C GLN A 110 17.58 -29.07 -5.79
N VAL A 111 17.02 -27.95 -5.32
CA VAL A 111 16.24 -27.88 -4.07
C VAL A 111 14.73 -27.74 -4.33
N VAL A 112 14.36 -27.12 -5.45
CA VAL A 112 12.97 -26.75 -5.71
C VAL A 112 12.29 -27.80 -6.59
N THR A 113 11.29 -28.47 -6.04
CA THR A 113 10.40 -29.34 -6.81
C THR A 113 9.07 -28.63 -7.05
N ARG A 114 8.70 -28.43 -8.31
CA ARG A 114 7.38 -27.89 -8.68
C ARG A 114 6.43 -29.04 -8.99
N LYS A 115 5.42 -29.22 -8.14
CA LYS A 115 4.31 -30.11 -8.46
C LYS A 115 3.39 -29.36 -9.42
N GLU A 116 3.20 -29.87 -10.64
CA GLU A 116 2.14 -29.38 -11.53
C GLU A 116 0.80 -29.50 -10.79
N LYS A 117 0.23 -28.37 -10.41
CA LYS A 117 -1.14 -28.30 -9.90
C LYS A 117 -1.98 -27.56 -10.93
N SER A 118 -3.18 -28.09 -11.17
CA SER A 118 -4.21 -27.40 -11.95
C SER A 118 -4.42 -25.98 -11.42
N ALA A 119 -4.65 -25.03 -12.32
CA ALA A 119 -4.85 -23.62 -12.01
C ALA A 119 -5.88 -23.50 -10.87
N ARG A 120 -5.44 -23.02 -9.70
CA ARG A 120 -6.34 -22.84 -8.56
C ARG A 120 -7.30 -21.70 -8.90
N LEU A 121 -8.49 -21.69 -8.30
CA LEU A 121 -9.45 -20.57 -8.43
C LEU A 121 -8.79 -19.20 -8.21
N ARG A 122 -7.76 -19.13 -7.37
CA ARG A 122 -6.94 -17.94 -7.11
C ARG A 122 -6.10 -17.50 -8.30
N ASP A 123 -5.53 -18.45 -9.04
CA ASP A 123 -4.72 -18.18 -10.22
C ASP A 123 -5.61 -17.72 -11.37
N LEU A 124 -6.78 -18.35 -11.53
CA LEU A 124 -7.79 -17.95 -12.51
C LEU A 124 -8.34 -16.55 -12.23
N LEU A 125 -8.71 -16.24 -10.98
CA LEU A 125 -9.09 -14.89 -10.57
C LEU A 125 -7.96 -13.89 -10.82
N GLY A 126 -6.71 -14.28 -10.54
CA GLY A 126 -5.54 -13.45 -10.79
C GLY A 126 -5.35 -13.09 -12.25
N GLN A 127 -5.54 -14.05 -13.17
CA GLN A 127 -5.49 -13.83 -14.62
C GLN A 127 -6.68 -13.00 -15.11
N LEU A 128 -7.88 -13.27 -14.58
CA LEU A 128 -9.11 -12.57 -14.96
C LEU A 128 -9.05 -11.08 -14.62
N CYS A 129 -8.40 -10.70 -13.51
CA CYS A 129 -8.14 -9.31 -13.13
C CYS A 129 -7.23 -8.55 -14.11
N LEU A 130 -6.36 -9.25 -14.86
CA LEU A 130 -5.40 -8.64 -15.78
C LEU A 130 -5.93 -8.51 -17.21
N HIS A 131 -6.96 -9.29 -17.56
CA HIS A 131 -7.51 -9.27 -18.90
C HIS A 131 -8.41 -8.02 -19.12
N PRO A 132 -8.31 -7.29 -20.24
CA PRO A 132 -8.93 -5.96 -20.43
C PRO A 132 -10.41 -5.86 -20.07
N ALA A 133 -11.24 -6.76 -20.59
CA ALA A 133 -12.69 -6.73 -20.39
C ALA A 133 -13.11 -7.22 -18.99
N SER A 134 -12.55 -8.34 -18.54
CA SER A 134 -12.91 -8.93 -17.25
C SER A 134 -12.29 -8.19 -16.07
N GLY A 135 -11.11 -7.61 -16.25
CA GLY A 135 -10.48 -6.71 -15.28
C GLY A 135 -11.32 -5.46 -15.04
N LEU A 136 -11.90 -4.88 -16.10
CA LEU A 136 -12.85 -3.77 -15.97
C LEU A 136 -14.13 -4.18 -15.23
N LEU A 137 -14.70 -5.35 -15.54
CA LEU A 137 -15.88 -5.86 -14.82
C LEU A 137 -15.59 -6.11 -13.33
N ILE A 138 -14.43 -6.70 -13.02
CA ILE A 138 -13.99 -6.91 -11.63
C ILE A 138 -13.75 -5.57 -10.94
N LEU A 139 -13.14 -4.60 -11.61
CA LEU A 139 -12.96 -3.25 -11.08
C LEU A 139 -14.29 -2.60 -10.71
N LEU A 140 -15.27 -2.65 -11.62
CA LEU A 140 -16.62 -2.14 -11.32
C LEU A 140 -17.26 -2.89 -10.15
N GLY A 141 -17.12 -4.22 -10.09
CA GLY A 141 -17.60 -5.02 -8.97
C GLY A 141 -16.94 -4.69 -7.63
N VAL A 142 -15.62 -4.46 -7.63
CA VAL A 142 -14.87 -4.04 -6.44
C VAL A 142 -15.27 -2.63 -6.01
N LEU A 143 -15.35 -1.68 -6.94
CA LEU A 143 -15.81 -0.31 -6.64
C LEU A 143 -17.23 -0.30 -6.10
N TRP A 144 -18.12 -1.12 -6.66
CA TRP A 144 -19.48 -1.29 -6.15
C TRP A 144 -19.49 -1.90 -4.74
N GLY A 145 -18.66 -2.92 -4.49
CA GLY A 145 -18.51 -3.50 -3.15
C GLY A 145 -17.97 -2.48 -2.13
N CYS A 146 -17.00 -1.64 -2.53
CA CYS A 146 -16.50 -0.55 -1.70
C CYS A 146 -17.58 0.51 -1.44
N TYR A 147 -18.40 0.85 -2.44
CA TYR A 147 -19.54 1.76 -2.27
C TYR A 147 -20.56 1.20 -1.27
N GLN A 148 -20.90 -0.08 -1.38
CA GLN A 148 -21.82 -0.70 -0.43
C GLN A 148 -21.24 -0.70 0.99
N LEU A 149 -19.97 -1.07 1.14
CA LEU A 149 -19.32 -1.13 2.45
C LEU A 149 -19.14 0.27 3.08
N ILE A 150 -18.57 1.22 2.34
CA ILE A 150 -18.22 2.53 2.90
C ILE A 150 -19.39 3.51 2.82
N GLY A 151 -20.07 3.58 1.66
CA GLY A 151 -21.12 4.56 1.41
C GLY A 151 -22.45 4.21 2.05
N VAL A 152 -22.93 2.97 1.87
CA VAL A 152 -24.23 2.56 2.40
C VAL A 152 -24.09 2.12 3.85
N TRP A 153 -23.21 1.17 4.13
CA TRP A 153 -23.13 0.57 5.46
C TRP A 153 -22.42 1.45 6.50
N VAL A 154 -21.20 1.93 6.21
CA VAL A 154 -20.46 2.79 7.17
C VAL A 154 -21.07 4.19 7.23
N ALA A 155 -21.19 4.90 6.09
CA ALA A 155 -21.63 6.29 6.09
C ALA A 155 -23.16 6.45 6.25
N GLY A 156 -23.96 5.45 5.90
CA GLY A 156 -25.39 5.46 6.18
C GLY A 156 -25.68 4.96 7.59
N ASP A 157 -25.48 3.66 7.83
CA ASP A 157 -25.94 3.02 9.07
C ASP A 157 -25.08 3.37 10.29
N ILE A 158 -23.75 3.19 10.19
CA ILE A 158 -22.85 3.39 11.35
C ILE A 158 -22.77 4.88 11.71
N VAL A 159 -22.53 5.75 10.73
CA VAL A 159 -22.48 7.20 10.95
C VAL A 159 -23.82 7.74 11.42
N GLY A 160 -24.95 7.28 10.87
CA GLY A 160 -26.27 7.67 11.39
C GLY A 160 -26.45 7.30 12.88
N LEU A 161 -25.98 6.12 13.28
CA LEU A 161 -25.98 5.72 14.70
C LEU A 161 -25.06 6.60 15.55
N THR A 162 -23.82 6.83 15.12
CA THR A 162 -22.82 7.52 15.93
C THR A 162 -23.02 9.04 15.96
N GLU A 163 -23.36 9.65 14.84
CA GLU A 163 -23.62 11.08 14.73
C GLU A 163 -25.00 11.46 15.24
N GLU A 164 -26.08 10.90 14.69
CA GLU A 164 -27.45 11.35 15.01
C GLU A 164 -27.90 10.82 16.36
N THR A 165 -27.72 9.52 16.61
CA THR A 165 -28.27 8.90 17.85
C THR A 165 -27.39 9.19 19.06
N ILE A 166 -26.07 8.97 18.96
CA ILE A 166 -25.16 9.11 20.10
C ILE A 166 -24.76 10.56 20.31
N MET A 167 -24.20 11.20 19.29
CA MET A 167 -23.61 12.53 19.46
C MET A 167 -24.67 13.63 19.52
N GLN A 168 -25.59 13.72 18.55
CA GLN A 168 -26.66 14.72 18.57
C GLN A 168 -27.76 14.36 19.59
N GLY A 169 -28.07 13.07 19.78
CA GLY A 169 -29.12 12.64 20.70
C GLY A 169 -28.74 12.65 22.18
N HIS A 170 -27.49 12.34 22.53
CA HIS A 170 -27.05 12.25 23.93
C HIS A 170 -25.95 13.23 24.30
N TRP A 171 -24.89 13.35 23.49
CA TRP A 171 -23.74 14.20 23.83
C TRP A 171 -24.07 15.68 23.78
N GLU A 172 -24.69 16.15 22.69
CA GLU A 172 -24.99 17.57 22.48
C GLU A 172 -25.95 18.14 23.55
N PRO A 173 -27.08 17.49 23.89
CA PRO A 173 -27.93 17.97 24.97
C PRO A 173 -27.20 17.97 26.31
N TRP A 174 -26.44 16.91 26.61
CA TRP A 174 -25.69 16.79 27.86
C TRP A 174 -24.64 17.91 28.02
N ILE A 175 -23.89 18.23 26.97
CA ILE A 175 -22.86 19.27 27.03
C ILE A 175 -23.47 20.67 27.07
N ARG A 176 -24.61 20.89 26.40
CA ARG A 176 -25.38 22.13 26.46
C ARG A 176 -25.93 22.37 27.86
N ASP A 177 -26.50 21.35 28.50
CA ASP A 177 -26.98 21.46 29.88
C ASP A 177 -25.85 21.73 30.87
N LEU A 178 -24.71 21.02 30.72
CA LEU A 178 -23.57 21.14 31.60
C LEU A 178 -22.89 22.51 31.50
N VAL A 179 -22.70 23.03 30.28
CA VAL A 179 -22.02 24.32 30.05
C VAL A 179 -23.01 25.49 30.19
N GLY A 180 -24.26 25.31 29.78
CA GLY A 180 -25.35 26.29 29.90
C GLY A 180 -25.64 26.67 31.35
N GLY A 181 -25.36 25.77 32.30
CA GLY A 181 -25.41 26.06 33.74
C GLY A 181 -24.38 27.08 34.23
N TYR A 182 -23.27 27.27 33.52
CA TYR A 182 -22.19 28.19 33.88
C TYR A 182 -22.06 29.40 32.95
N VAL A 183 -22.45 29.24 31.68
CA VAL A 183 -22.26 30.23 30.62
C VAL A 183 -23.53 30.32 29.79
N ALA A 184 -24.16 31.50 29.74
CA ALA A 184 -25.35 31.72 28.93
C ALA A 184 -25.03 31.50 27.44
N GLU A 185 -25.91 30.80 26.71
CA GLU A 185 -25.75 30.49 25.28
C GLU A 185 -25.57 31.74 24.40
N GLY A 186 -26.19 32.86 24.79
CA GLY A 186 -26.07 34.14 24.08
C GLY A 186 -24.79 34.93 24.36
N SER A 187 -23.93 34.47 25.27
CA SER A 187 -22.64 35.12 25.52
C SER A 187 -21.60 34.71 24.47
N ALA A 188 -20.58 35.54 24.25
CA ALA A 188 -19.51 35.23 23.29
C ALA A 188 -18.81 33.89 23.59
N LEU A 189 -18.64 33.55 24.88
CA LEU A 189 -18.09 32.24 25.30
C LEU A 189 -19.07 31.09 25.07
N GLY A 190 -20.37 31.32 25.30
CA GLY A 190 -21.43 30.34 25.03
C GLY A 190 -21.51 30.01 23.55
N GLN A 191 -21.45 31.00 22.67
CA GLN A 191 -21.45 30.79 21.22
C GLN A 191 -20.24 30.00 20.72
N VAL A 192 -19.06 30.23 21.30
CA VAL A 192 -17.84 29.49 20.92
C VAL A 192 -17.84 28.06 21.45
N LEU A 193 -18.35 27.82 22.66
CA LEU A 193 -18.30 26.50 23.28
C LEU A 193 -19.47 25.60 22.86
N ILE A 194 -20.70 26.14 22.92
CA ILE A 194 -21.96 25.41 22.74
C ILE A 194 -22.88 26.03 21.69
N GLY A 195 -22.45 27.08 20.98
CA GLY A 195 -23.25 27.66 19.90
C GLY A 195 -23.45 26.71 18.72
N GLU A 196 -24.04 27.23 17.65
CA GLU A 196 -24.31 26.49 16.41
C GLU A 196 -23.05 25.86 15.80
N PHE A 197 -21.89 26.50 15.97
CA PHE A 197 -20.57 25.97 15.58
C PHE A 197 -19.67 25.69 16.80
N GLY A 198 -20.27 25.34 17.93
CA GLY A 198 -19.57 25.16 19.19
C GLY A 198 -18.43 24.15 19.10
N VAL A 199 -17.31 24.46 19.76
CA VAL A 199 -16.16 23.57 19.84
C VAL A 199 -16.49 22.28 20.59
N LEU A 200 -17.37 22.33 21.59
CA LEU A 200 -17.73 21.14 22.37
C LEU A 200 -18.94 20.38 21.80
N THR A 201 -19.75 21.05 20.98
CA THR A 201 -20.91 20.45 20.31
C THR A 201 -20.48 19.93 18.94
N MET A 202 -20.55 20.76 17.90
CA MET A 202 -20.36 20.35 16.51
C MET A 202 -18.98 19.74 16.24
N THR A 203 -17.91 20.34 16.78
CA THR A 203 -16.57 19.84 16.47
C THR A 203 -16.36 18.41 16.98
N ILE A 204 -16.80 18.11 18.21
CA ILE A 204 -16.68 16.77 18.80
C ILE A 204 -17.65 15.80 18.11
N THR A 205 -18.88 16.22 17.86
CA THR A 205 -19.90 15.43 17.14
C THR A 205 -19.41 15.00 15.77
N TYR A 206 -18.89 15.92 14.95
CA TYR A 206 -18.39 15.57 13.62
C TYR A 206 -17.08 14.80 13.67
N LEU A 207 -16.18 15.11 14.61
CA LEU A 207 -14.90 14.41 14.72
C LEU A 207 -15.07 12.95 15.15
N LEU A 208 -15.86 12.70 16.19
CA LEU A 208 -16.04 11.37 16.77
C LEU A 208 -17.24 10.62 16.16
N GLY A 209 -18.33 11.32 15.89
CA GLY A 209 -19.57 10.76 15.36
C GLY A 209 -19.56 10.51 13.85
N LEU A 210 -18.94 11.39 13.06
CA LEU A 210 -18.89 11.24 11.60
C LEU A 210 -17.52 10.75 11.12
N LEU A 211 -16.45 11.50 11.42
CA LEU A 211 -15.15 11.30 10.78
C LEU A 211 -14.47 10.00 11.22
N LEU A 212 -14.45 9.71 12.53
CA LEU A 212 -13.80 8.52 13.07
C LEU A 212 -14.34 7.20 12.48
N PRO A 213 -15.66 6.89 12.53
CA PRO A 213 -16.19 5.64 11.96
C PRO A 213 -15.97 5.57 10.45
N LEU A 214 -16.08 6.69 9.72
CA LEU A 214 -15.83 6.74 8.29
C LEU A 214 -14.38 6.39 7.93
N VAL A 215 -13.41 6.98 8.63
CA VAL A 215 -11.98 6.71 8.44
C VAL A 215 -11.64 5.26 8.81
N VAL A 216 -12.22 4.73 9.90
CA VAL A 216 -12.06 3.31 10.28
C VAL A 216 -12.61 2.39 9.20
N GLY A 217 -13.84 2.62 8.73
CA GLY A 217 -14.46 1.82 7.68
C GLY A 217 -13.66 1.83 6.37
N PHE A 218 -13.09 2.98 6.03
CA PHE A 218 -12.18 3.10 4.91
C PHE A 218 -10.89 2.29 5.09
N TYR A 219 -10.25 2.34 6.27
CA TYR A 219 -9.04 1.55 6.53
C TYR A 219 -9.31 0.05 6.52
N VAL A 220 -10.50 -0.39 6.92
CA VAL A 220 -10.96 -1.78 6.76
C VAL A 220 -11.00 -2.14 5.28
N ALA A 221 -11.68 -1.33 4.46
CA ALA A 221 -11.79 -1.56 3.02
C ALA A 221 -10.41 -1.60 2.33
N LEU A 222 -9.54 -0.64 2.63
CA LEU A 222 -8.18 -0.59 2.09
C LEU A 222 -7.37 -1.81 2.52
N SER A 223 -7.46 -2.21 3.79
CA SER A 223 -6.73 -3.38 4.30
C SER A 223 -7.20 -4.68 3.64
N ILE A 224 -8.49 -4.80 3.33
CA ILE A 224 -9.06 -5.92 2.55
C ILE A 224 -8.47 -5.96 1.13
N LEU A 225 -8.45 -4.83 0.43
CA LEU A 225 -7.93 -4.73 -0.94
C LEU A 225 -6.41 -4.95 -1.01
N GLU A 226 -5.68 -4.44 -0.01
CA GLU A 226 -4.23 -4.62 0.12
C GLU A 226 -3.88 -6.08 0.43
N ASP A 227 -4.54 -6.69 1.42
CA ASP A 227 -4.26 -8.07 1.80
C ASP A 227 -4.69 -9.07 0.73
N SER A 228 -5.70 -8.78 -0.07
CA SER A 228 -6.13 -9.68 -1.15
C SER A 228 -5.15 -9.74 -2.33
N GLY A 229 -4.23 -8.77 -2.44
CA GLY A 229 -3.34 -8.64 -3.59
C GLY A 229 -4.02 -8.06 -4.83
N TYR A 230 -5.18 -7.41 -4.67
CA TYR A 230 -5.90 -6.77 -5.77
C TYR A 230 -5.22 -5.47 -6.23
N LEU A 231 -4.75 -4.64 -5.30
CA LEU A 231 -4.15 -3.33 -5.61
C LEU A 231 -2.98 -3.39 -6.62
N PRO A 232 -2.02 -4.33 -6.53
CA PRO A 232 -0.95 -4.45 -7.52
C PRO A 232 -1.46 -4.75 -8.94
N ARG A 233 -2.50 -5.59 -9.08
CA ARG A 233 -3.09 -5.93 -10.38
C ARG A 233 -3.85 -4.76 -11.00
N LEU A 234 -4.55 -4.02 -10.14
CA LEU A 234 -5.21 -2.80 -10.58
C LEU A 234 -4.20 -1.76 -11.05
N ALA A 235 -3.08 -1.60 -10.32
CA ALA A 235 -1.99 -0.72 -10.71
C ALA A 235 -1.41 -1.10 -12.08
N THR A 236 -1.20 -2.40 -12.36
CA THR A 236 -0.74 -2.83 -13.69
C THR A 236 -1.78 -2.61 -14.78
N PHE A 237 -3.07 -2.78 -14.48
CA PHE A 237 -4.16 -2.60 -15.45
C PHE A 237 -4.28 -1.15 -15.92
N VAL A 238 -4.15 -0.19 -15.00
CA VAL A 238 -4.29 1.25 -15.28
C VAL A 238 -2.96 1.95 -15.59
N ASP A 239 -1.84 1.23 -15.59
CA ASP A 239 -0.50 1.83 -15.72
C ASP A 239 -0.38 2.70 -16.98
N ARG A 240 -0.83 2.20 -18.13
CA ARG A 240 -0.82 2.96 -19.39
C ARG A 240 -1.60 4.28 -19.31
N LEU A 241 -2.74 4.27 -18.62
CA LEU A 241 -3.57 5.46 -18.43
C LEU A 241 -2.89 6.48 -17.50
N MET A 242 -2.27 5.99 -16.42
CA MET A 242 -1.55 6.83 -15.47
C MET A 242 -0.29 7.43 -16.09
N THR A 243 0.46 6.66 -16.89
CA THR A 243 1.67 7.14 -17.57
C THR A 243 1.35 8.26 -18.56
N ALA A 244 0.18 8.24 -19.21
CA ALA A 244 -0.25 9.32 -20.09
C ALA A 244 -0.38 10.68 -19.37
N ILE A 245 -0.72 10.68 -18.08
CA ILE A 245 -0.83 11.88 -17.24
C ILE A 245 0.42 12.10 -16.36
N GLY A 246 1.52 11.42 -16.64
CA GLY A 246 2.81 11.61 -15.93
C GLY A 246 2.93 10.89 -14.60
N LEU A 247 2.07 9.91 -14.34
CA LEU A 247 2.04 9.11 -13.11
C LEU A 247 2.38 7.64 -13.40
N ASN A 248 2.75 6.92 -12.35
CA ASN A 248 2.90 5.46 -12.40
C ASN A 248 1.57 4.77 -12.02
N GLY A 249 1.34 3.54 -12.48
CA GLY A 249 0.16 2.73 -12.11
C GLY A 249 -0.14 2.65 -10.61
N ARG A 250 0.86 2.77 -9.73
CA ARG A 250 0.66 2.85 -8.26
C ARG A 250 -0.22 4.03 -7.83
N ALA A 251 -0.31 5.09 -8.63
CA ALA A 251 -1.10 6.28 -8.34
C ALA A 251 -2.62 6.05 -8.36
N VAL A 252 -3.09 4.94 -8.94
CA VAL A 252 -4.51 4.58 -8.89
C VAL A 252 -5.01 4.35 -7.46
N ILE A 253 -4.13 3.86 -6.58
CA ILE A 253 -4.45 3.58 -5.18
C ILE A 253 -4.88 4.88 -4.49
N PRO A 254 -4.04 5.93 -4.38
CA PRO A 254 -4.44 7.19 -3.74
C PRO A 254 -5.62 7.87 -4.47
N VAL A 255 -5.74 7.76 -5.80
CA VAL A 255 -6.86 8.33 -6.58
C VAL A 255 -8.21 7.72 -6.18
N ILE A 256 -8.33 6.38 -6.16
CA ILE A 256 -9.56 5.70 -5.75
C ILE A 256 -9.90 6.02 -4.30
N LEU A 257 -8.87 6.06 -3.46
CA LEU A 257 -8.97 6.42 -2.05
C LEU A 257 -9.45 7.87 -1.84
N GLY A 258 -9.07 8.80 -2.72
CA GLY A 258 -9.48 10.20 -2.68
C GLY A 258 -10.98 10.43 -2.86
N PHE A 259 -11.65 9.62 -3.70
CA PHE A 259 -13.11 9.69 -3.87
C PHE A 259 -13.86 9.38 -2.57
N GLY A 260 -13.25 8.62 -1.66
CA GLY A 260 -13.72 8.50 -0.28
C GLY A 260 -13.33 9.74 0.53
N CYS A 261 -12.04 9.85 0.85
CA CYS A 261 -11.49 10.96 1.63
C CYS A 261 -10.20 11.48 0.98
N VAL A 262 -10.25 12.71 0.47
CA VAL A 262 -9.13 13.35 -0.25
C VAL A 262 -7.89 13.47 0.64
N GLN A 263 -8.06 13.72 1.94
CA GLN A 263 -6.96 13.82 2.90
C GLN A 263 -6.22 12.49 3.03
N LEU A 264 -6.96 11.39 3.12
CA LEU A 264 -6.38 10.05 3.22
C LEU A 264 -5.75 9.60 1.89
N GLY A 265 -6.40 9.91 0.77
CA GLY A 265 -5.79 9.79 -0.56
C GLY A 265 -4.47 10.57 -0.65
N THR A 266 -4.43 11.78 -0.11
CA THR A 266 -3.24 12.64 -0.11
C THR A 266 -2.12 12.05 0.73
N ILE A 267 -2.40 11.56 1.94
CA ILE A 267 -1.38 10.91 2.80
C ILE A 267 -0.81 9.65 2.13
N THR A 268 -1.66 8.87 1.46
CA THR A 268 -1.24 7.63 0.79
C THR A 268 -0.40 7.86 -0.47
N THR A 269 -0.34 9.08 -1.01
CA THR A 269 0.61 9.43 -2.10
C THR A 269 2.08 9.23 -1.72
N ARG A 270 2.40 9.03 -0.43
CA ARG A 270 3.75 8.64 0.02
C ARG A 270 4.26 7.33 -0.59
N ILE A 271 3.37 6.47 -1.10
CA ILE A 271 3.74 5.23 -1.80
C ILE A 271 4.38 5.48 -3.18
N LEU A 272 4.25 6.70 -3.71
CA LEU A 272 4.85 7.11 -4.97
C LEU A 272 6.34 7.42 -4.77
N GLY A 273 7.16 6.91 -5.70
CA GLY A 273 8.61 6.90 -5.58
C GLY A 273 9.26 8.26 -5.81
N SER A 274 8.65 9.13 -6.62
CA SER A 274 9.18 10.45 -6.93
C SER A 274 8.37 11.59 -6.30
N LYS A 275 9.05 12.70 -5.97
CA LYS A 275 8.38 13.95 -5.53
C LYS A 275 7.47 14.50 -6.63
N ARG A 276 7.88 14.40 -7.89
CA ARG A 276 7.09 14.80 -9.06
C ARG A 276 5.73 14.09 -9.10
N GLU A 277 5.72 12.75 -9.08
CA GLU A 277 4.47 11.98 -9.09
C GLU A 277 3.61 12.30 -7.88
N ARG A 278 4.21 12.49 -6.69
CA ARG A 278 3.48 12.89 -5.49
C ARG A 278 2.78 14.24 -5.67
N THR A 279 3.47 15.25 -6.19
CA THR A 279 2.90 16.58 -6.44
C THR A 279 1.75 16.52 -7.46
N ILE A 280 1.93 15.76 -8.56
CA ILE A 280 0.87 15.59 -9.57
C ILE A 280 -0.35 14.89 -8.94
N ALA A 281 -0.15 13.78 -8.24
CA ALA A 281 -1.23 13.02 -7.62
C ALA A 281 -1.97 13.83 -6.55
N THR A 282 -1.25 14.53 -5.66
CA THR A 282 -1.85 15.41 -4.65
C THR A 282 -2.63 16.56 -5.29
N SER A 283 -2.14 17.13 -6.40
CA SER A 283 -2.86 18.19 -7.11
C SER A 283 -4.16 17.67 -7.71
N ILE A 284 -4.13 16.50 -8.37
CA ILE A 284 -5.33 15.85 -8.91
C ILE A 284 -6.34 15.55 -7.79
N LEU A 285 -5.88 15.04 -6.65
CA LEU A 285 -6.71 14.74 -5.50
C LEU A 285 -7.44 15.96 -4.94
N ASN A 286 -6.77 17.10 -4.81
CA ASN A 286 -7.35 18.28 -4.18
C ASN A 286 -8.19 19.14 -5.14
N PHE A 287 -7.87 19.14 -6.44
CA PHE A 287 -8.55 20.01 -7.41
C PHE A 287 -9.59 19.30 -8.28
N ALA A 288 -9.42 18.01 -8.59
CA ALA A 288 -10.28 17.32 -9.56
C ALA A 288 -11.17 16.24 -8.93
N ILE A 289 -10.77 15.65 -7.80
CA ILE A 289 -11.49 14.53 -7.19
C ILE A 289 -12.43 15.06 -6.10
N PRO A 290 -13.76 14.98 -6.29
CA PRO A 290 -14.70 15.28 -5.23
C PRO A 290 -14.67 14.17 -4.16
N CYS A 291 -14.54 14.56 -2.89
CA CYS A 291 -14.63 13.61 -1.77
C CYS A 291 -16.07 13.12 -1.56
N SER A 292 -16.26 12.09 -0.74
CA SER A 292 -17.58 11.50 -0.49
C SER A 292 -18.64 12.53 -0.04
N ALA A 293 -18.26 13.48 0.81
CA ALA A 293 -19.15 14.54 1.27
C ALA A 293 -19.59 15.48 0.14
N GLN A 294 -18.65 15.90 -0.72
CA GLN A 294 -18.96 16.74 -1.88
C GLN A 294 -19.82 15.99 -2.89
N LEU A 295 -19.50 14.71 -3.14
CA LEU A 295 -20.31 13.84 -4.00
C LEU A 295 -21.75 13.71 -3.48
N GLY A 296 -21.96 13.57 -2.17
CA GLY A 296 -23.29 13.52 -1.57
C GLY A 296 -24.12 14.76 -1.88
N VAL A 297 -23.56 15.95 -1.65
CA VAL A 297 -24.22 17.24 -1.96
C VAL A 297 -24.50 17.37 -3.46
N ILE A 298 -23.51 17.06 -4.29
CA ILE A 298 -23.64 17.16 -5.76
C ILE A 298 -24.71 16.22 -6.28
N ILE A 299 -24.74 14.97 -5.82
CA ILE A 299 -25.76 13.99 -6.21
C ILE A 299 -27.14 14.46 -5.73
N GLY A 300 -27.26 14.96 -4.50
CA GLY A 300 -28.51 15.50 -3.96
C GLY A 300 -29.06 16.66 -4.80
N MET A 301 -28.19 17.58 -5.22
CA MET A 301 -28.56 18.69 -6.09
C MET A 301 -28.91 18.23 -7.52
N LEU A 302 -28.12 17.31 -8.09
CA LEU A 302 -28.31 16.81 -9.46
C LEU A 302 -29.55 15.91 -9.61
N ALA A 303 -29.95 15.23 -8.54
CA ALA A 303 -31.16 14.40 -8.53
C ALA A 303 -32.42 15.20 -8.93
N ALA A 304 -32.45 16.50 -8.62
CA ALA A 304 -33.56 17.39 -8.96
C ALA A 304 -33.54 17.90 -10.42
N VAL A 305 -32.40 17.82 -11.12
CA VAL A 305 -32.17 18.52 -12.40
C VAL A 305 -32.13 17.57 -13.62
N GLY A 306 -31.93 16.26 -13.38
CA GLY A 306 -32.08 15.21 -14.38
C GLY A 306 -30.79 14.76 -15.08
N ILE A 307 -30.87 13.63 -15.80
CA ILE A 307 -29.73 12.83 -16.28
C ILE A 307 -28.73 13.59 -17.17
N LYS A 308 -29.19 14.57 -17.96
CA LYS A 308 -28.34 15.34 -18.88
C LYS A 308 -27.30 16.18 -18.13
N LEU A 309 -27.70 16.81 -17.03
CA LEU A 309 -26.79 17.61 -16.22
C LEU A 309 -25.80 16.72 -15.48
N THR A 310 -26.24 15.55 -14.99
CA THR A 310 -25.36 14.55 -14.37
C THR A 310 -24.28 14.07 -15.34
N LEU A 311 -24.63 13.74 -16.59
CA LEU A 311 -23.65 13.35 -17.60
C LEU A 311 -22.67 14.48 -17.93
N THR A 312 -23.15 15.72 -17.99
CA THR A 312 -22.31 16.90 -18.22
C THR A 312 -21.33 17.10 -17.06
N TYR A 313 -21.79 16.94 -15.83
CA TYR A 313 -20.94 17.04 -14.64
C TYR A 313 -19.85 15.96 -14.62
N VAL A 314 -20.21 14.71 -14.90
CA VAL A 314 -19.25 13.59 -15.01
C VAL A 314 -18.21 13.91 -16.09
N LEU A 315 -18.64 14.39 -17.27
CA LEU A 315 -17.74 14.80 -18.34
C LEU A 315 -16.77 15.90 -17.88
N VAL A 316 -17.25 16.91 -17.16
CA VAL A 316 -16.42 18.01 -16.63
C VAL A 316 -15.38 17.49 -15.65
N ILE A 317 -15.72 16.57 -14.74
CA ILE A 317 -14.72 15.97 -13.84
C ILE A 317 -13.63 15.24 -14.63
N PHE A 318 -14.01 14.35 -15.56
CA PHE A 318 -13.04 13.59 -16.34
C PHE A 318 -12.15 14.51 -17.19
N LEU A 319 -12.73 15.55 -17.79
CA LEU A 319 -12.00 16.57 -18.53
C LEU A 319 -11.03 17.33 -17.61
N SER A 320 -11.49 17.76 -16.43
CA SER A 320 -10.66 18.48 -15.46
C SER A 320 -9.46 17.65 -15.01
N LEU A 321 -9.65 16.35 -14.76
CA LEU A 321 -8.59 15.42 -14.39
C LEU A 321 -7.58 15.25 -15.52
N ALA A 322 -8.06 15.04 -16.76
CA ALA A 322 -7.20 14.87 -17.93
C ALA A 322 -6.39 16.13 -18.24
N VAL A 323 -7.03 17.31 -18.19
CA VAL A 323 -6.41 18.61 -18.44
C VAL A 323 -5.38 18.91 -17.35
N LEU A 324 -5.76 18.82 -16.08
CA LEU A 324 -4.85 19.10 -14.96
C LEU A 324 -3.66 18.14 -14.96
N GLY A 325 -3.89 16.84 -15.16
CA GLY A 325 -2.82 15.84 -15.25
C GLY A 325 -1.87 16.12 -16.40
N THR A 326 -2.38 16.45 -17.59
CA THR A 326 -1.55 16.72 -18.78
C THR A 326 -0.76 18.02 -18.64
N ILE A 327 -1.36 19.07 -18.07
CA ILE A 327 -0.68 20.34 -17.80
C ILE A 327 0.46 20.13 -16.80
N LEU A 328 0.19 19.44 -15.68
CA LEU A 328 1.21 19.19 -14.66
C LEU A 328 2.32 18.26 -15.15
N ASN A 329 1.99 17.27 -15.99
CA ASN A 329 2.97 16.41 -16.64
C ASN A 329 3.94 17.22 -17.53
N ARG A 330 3.44 18.23 -18.23
CA ARG A 330 4.29 19.14 -19.03
C ARG A 330 5.03 20.18 -18.21
N ALA A 331 4.42 20.70 -17.15
CA ALA A 331 4.96 21.80 -16.36
C ALA A 331 6.06 21.35 -15.37
N ILE A 332 5.95 20.13 -14.82
CA ILE A 332 6.89 19.64 -13.81
C ILE A 332 7.98 18.78 -14.48
N PRO A 333 9.27 19.16 -14.36
CA PRO A 333 10.37 18.46 -15.01
C PRO A 333 10.56 17.04 -14.46
N GLY A 334 10.96 16.12 -15.34
CA GLY A 334 11.20 14.71 -15.05
C GLY A 334 10.24 13.76 -15.77
N GLU A 335 10.51 12.46 -15.70
CA GLU A 335 9.67 11.40 -16.27
C GLU A 335 8.99 10.57 -15.17
N SER A 336 7.91 9.86 -15.51
CA SER A 336 7.29 8.90 -14.61
C SER A 336 8.20 7.69 -14.39
N SER A 337 8.24 7.20 -13.16
CA SER A 337 8.99 5.98 -12.83
C SER A 337 8.36 4.76 -13.50
N SER A 338 9.20 3.79 -13.90
CA SER A 338 8.69 2.52 -14.43
C SER A 338 7.97 1.73 -13.34
N LEU A 339 6.84 1.10 -13.68
CA LEU A 339 6.10 0.26 -12.74
C LEU A 339 6.83 -1.07 -12.56
N LEU A 340 7.72 -1.11 -11.57
CA LEU A 340 8.31 -2.34 -11.09
C LEU A 340 7.55 -2.78 -9.82
N ILE A 341 6.57 -3.66 -10.00
CA ILE A 341 5.78 -4.22 -8.90
C ILE A 341 5.71 -5.73 -9.03
N ASP A 342 6.09 -6.45 -7.98
CA ASP A 342 5.84 -7.87 -7.90
C ASP A 342 4.34 -8.12 -7.81
N LEU A 343 3.84 -9.09 -8.57
CA LEU A 343 2.44 -9.49 -8.57
C LEU A 343 2.24 -10.64 -7.58
N PRO A 344 1.83 -10.36 -6.32
CA PRO A 344 1.61 -11.43 -5.35
C PRO A 344 0.43 -12.31 -5.78
N PRO A 345 0.39 -13.59 -5.40
CA PRO A 345 -0.76 -14.45 -5.66
C PRO A 345 -2.02 -13.88 -4.99
N MET A 346 -3.19 -14.04 -5.63
CA MET A 346 -4.47 -13.64 -5.02
C MET A 346 -4.71 -14.49 -3.76
N ARG A 347 -5.08 -13.82 -2.66
CA ARG A 347 -5.39 -14.50 -1.39
C ARG A 347 -6.66 -13.94 -0.77
N LEU A 348 -7.33 -14.75 0.05
CA LEU A 348 -8.39 -14.21 0.89
C LEU A 348 -7.77 -13.43 2.06
N PRO A 349 -8.28 -12.23 2.37
CA PRO A 349 -7.80 -11.42 3.48
C PRO A 349 -8.08 -12.13 4.81
N ARG A 350 -7.12 -12.09 5.73
CA ARG A 350 -7.30 -12.66 7.08
C ARG A 350 -7.87 -11.59 8.00
N ILE A 351 -9.05 -11.85 8.57
CA ILE A 351 -9.78 -10.88 9.41
C ILE A 351 -8.89 -10.31 10.54
N GLY A 352 -8.12 -11.16 11.23
CA GLY A 352 -7.22 -10.69 12.29
C GLY A 352 -6.13 -9.71 11.81
N ASN A 353 -5.64 -9.86 10.58
CA ASN A 353 -4.67 -8.93 10.01
C ASN A 353 -5.34 -7.61 9.59
N VAL A 354 -6.54 -7.70 9.02
CA VAL A 354 -7.36 -6.53 8.64
C VAL A 354 -7.67 -5.68 9.88
N ILE A 355 -8.15 -6.29 10.96
CA ILE A 355 -8.47 -5.58 12.21
C ILE A 355 -7.20 -4.95 12.80
N ARG A 356 -6.09 -5.68 12.89
CA ARG A 356 -4.84 -5.16 13.43
C ARG A 356 -4.29 -3.99 12.60
N LYS A 357 -4.28 -4.11 11.27
CA LYS A 357 -3.85 -3.02 10.36
C LYS A 357 -4.73 -1.80 10.51
N THR A 358 -6.05 -2.01 10.55
CA THR A 358 -7.04 -0.94 10.75
C THR A 358 -6.81 -0.24 12.07
N GLY A 359 -6.67 -0.97 13.18
CA GLY A 359 -6.44 -0.39 14.50
C GLY A 359 -5.16 0.45 14.57
N VAL A 360 -4.04 -0.07 14.03
CA VAL A 360 -2.77 0.69 14.01
C VAL A 360 -2.90 1.95 13.16
N ARG A 361 -3.53 1.89 11.98
CA ARG A 361 -3.68 3.05 11.07
C ARG A 361 -4.75 4.05 11.49
N ALA A 362 -5.74 3.64 12.27
CA ALA A 362 -6.77 4.53 12.80
C ALA A 362 -6.26 5.27 14.05
N TYR A 363 -5.34 4.67 14.79
CA TYR A 363 -4.75 5.27 16.00
C TYR A 363 -3.57 6.20 15.71
N PHE A 364 -2.73 5.86 14.73
CA PHE A 364 -1.58 6.65 14.27
C PHE A 364 -1.85 7.29 12.91
#